data_AF-A0AAJ2LSZ2-F1
#
_entry.id   AF-A0AAJ2LSZ2-F1
#
_cell.length_a   1.000
_cell.length_b   1.000
_cell.length_c   1.000
_cell.angle_alpha   90.00
_cell.angle_beta   90.00
_cell.angle_gamma   90.00
#
_symmetry.space_group_name_H-M   'P 1'
#
loop_
_entity.id
_entity.type
_entity.pdbx_description
1 polymer ?
#
loop_
_entity_poly.entity_id
_entity_poly.type
_entity_poly.pdbx_seq_one_letter_code
_entity_poly.pdbx_strand_id
1 'polypeptide(L)'
;MKEASLPAQAAEPTRLVGTAWDEDGNDVAQSVLTGENQKVRALCLTTPEVVVPILFVPGIMGTRLRVSKRDQGPAWLPPENTWETITLGLTHLVRTAADRQRLLNPETTEVDDGGPAFPDDTSKTLLSLAPGQTDAERIKWRGWGQLHADSYLGILSLLETSMAMIFDPDSQGTRLTAHWKELVMDRQDAAKLGAEKPFVALSEEDLRDAADMLYPVHAVGYNWLQSNQVSAQRLADEIERITAYYRSKGKRCEGVILITHSMGGLVARACARLPGMAERILGVIHGVMPAIGAPATYKRIRAGFEGMAQVVLGRDAADCTAVMANAPGPLELLPTAQYKTWTNQGERHWLRASYRAIGQRGMPEEMDSFLGEGDPYAQIYLNNTSDWWKLVREELIDPAGREDRERAEREGNILASKKRPMPDFCQFAENMKLARNLHQLIQDSYHPNTYAYYAADPQQPAWNEINWKCRPLVPGDPAQARLEKDDLNGMLELRFGEHSVHYFSLQSGTGPGDGTVPAESGGAPKPDVVQIFKHEGKLQSHDSYEHQFSYNAKIARAVTLYSIIRIVNSSANLKKTSGEKCT
;
A
#
# COMPACT_ATOMS: atom_id res chain seq x y z
N MET A 1 -21.84 18.85 60.44
CA MET A 1 -21.56 19.84 59.37
C MET A 1 -21.31 19.05 58.10
N LYS A 2 -22.23 19.11 57.14
CA LYS A 2 -22.04 18.55 55.81
C LYS A 2 -21.48 19.68 54.95
N GLU A 3 -20.28 19.51 54.42
CA GLU A 3 -19.75 20.38 53.37
C GLU A 3 -20.67 20.28 52.17
N ALA A 4 -21.27 21.41 51.81
CA ALA A 4 -22.02 21.54 50.57
C ALA A 4 -21.00 21.69 49.43
N SER A 5 -20.91 20.67 48.58
CA SER A 5 -20.21 20.76 47.30
C SER A 5 -20.85 21.86 46.46
N LEU A 6 -20.10 22.92 46.16
CA LEU A 6 -20.48 23.93 45.19
C LEU A 6 -20.77 23.27 43.84
N PRO A 7 -21.84 23.66 43.11
CA PRO A 7 -22.09 23.15 41.78
C PRO A 7 -20.94 23.58 40.85
N ALA A 8 -20.41 22.62 40.07
CA ALA A 8 -19.43 22.90 39.04
C ALA A 8 -20.00 23.99 38.10
N GLN A 9 -19.31 25.12 38.02
CA GLN A 9 -19.70 26.23 37.16
C GLN A 9 -19.68 25.72 35.72
N ALA A 10 -20.83 25.74 35.04
CA ALA A 10 -20.91 25.32 33.64
C ALA A 10 -19.92 26.15 32.83
N ALA A 11 -19.06 25.47 32.04
CA ALA A 11 -18.06 26.14 31.22
C ALA A 11 -18.74 27.17 30.30
N GLU A 12 -18.17 28.38 30.22
CA GLU A 12 -18.67 29.42 29.34
C GLU A 12 -18.61 28.94 27.88
N PRO A 13 -19.64 29.19 27.05
CA PRO A 13 -19.65 28.74 25.67
C PRO A 13 -18.51 29.42 24.88
N THR A 14 -17.74 28.61 24.15
CA THR A 14 -16.66 29.09 23.30
C THR A 14 -16.94 28.79 21.82
N ARG A 15 -16.25 29.51 20.93
CA ARG A 15 -16.15 29.20 19.51
C ARG A 15 -14.68 29.06 19.14
N LEU A 16 -14.33 28.00 18.44
CA LEU A 16 -12.98 27.80 17.93
C LEU A 16 -12.65 28.91 16.92
N VAL A 17 -11.45 29.49 17.05
CA VAL A 17 -10.90 30.47 16.11
C VAL A 17 -9.78 29.80 15.32
N GLY A 18 -9.80 30.00 14.00
CA GLY A 18 -8.73 29.51 13.13
C GLY A 18 -7.39 30.13 13.52
N THR A 19 -6.40 29.27 13.75
CA THR A 19 -5.01 29.62 14.01
C THR A 19 -4.15 29.24 12.80
N ALA A 20 -3.12 30.04 12.51
CA ALA A 20 -2.14 29.82 11.46
C ALA A 20 -0.75 30.20 11.98
N TRP A 21 0.30 29.94 11.20
CA TRP A 21 1.65 30.43 11.50
C TRP A 21 2.04 31.61 10.62
N ASP A 22 2.74 32.58 11.22
CA ASP A 22 3.43 33.62 10.46
C ASP A 22 4.73 33.11 9.79
N GLU A 23 5.56 34.02 9.28
CA GLU A 23 6.83 33.66 8.65
C GLU A 23 7.80 32.98 9.62
N ASP A 24 7.75 33.37 10.90
CA ASP A 24 8.64 32.90 11.97
C ASP A 24 8.10 31.66 12.72
N GLY A 25 6.84 31.28 12.48
CA GLY A 25 6.20 30.12 13.13
C GLY A 25 5.42 30.44 14.40
N ASN A 26 5.12 31.72 14.65
CA ASN A 26 4.28 32.16 15.76
C ASN A 26 2.80 31.95 15.42
N ASP A 27 2.01 31.58 16.43
CA ASP A 27 0.58 31.41 16.27
C ASP A 27 -0.12 32.76 16.01
N VAL A 28 -0.85 32.83 14.91
CA VAL A 28 -1.68 33.97 14.53
C VAL A 28 -3.14 33.51 14.50
N ALA A 29 -3.96 34.10 15.37
CA ALA A 29 -5.41 33.88 15.37
C ALA A 29 -6.11 35.09 14.72
N GLN A 30 -7.03 34.84 13.78
CA GLN A 30 -7.86 35.89 13.20
C GLN A 30 -9.30 35.79 13.70
N SER A 31 -9.79 36.86 14.31
CA SER A 31 -11.18 36.97 14.77
C SER A 31 -11.81 38.25 14.24
N VAL A 32 -13.12 38.22 14.01
CA VAL A 32 -13.92 39.40 13.68
C VAL A 32 -14.43 40.09 14.95
N LEU A 33 -14.66 41.40 14.87
CA LEU A 33 -15.37 42.14 15.92
C LEU A 33 -16.84 41.67 15.95
N THR A 34 -17.33 41.31 17.13
CA THR A 34 -18.73 40.90 17.35
C THR A 34 -19.48 41.99 18.11
N GLY A 35 -20.79 42.14 17.85
CA GLY A 35 -21.63 43.05 18.62
C GLY A 35 -21.68 42.65 20.11
N GLU A 36 -21.98 43.61 21.00
CA GLU A 36 -21.95 43.43 22.46
C GLU A 36 -22.86 42.30 22.98
N ASN A 37 -23.86 41.91 22.19
CA ASN A 37 -24.81 40.84 22.51
C ASN A 37 -24.24 39.43 22.30
N GLN A 38 -23.13 39.27 21.58
CA GLN A 38 -22.48 37.97 21.39
C GLN A 38 -21.54 37.70 22.57
N LYS A 39 -21.95 36.80 23.48
CA LYS A 39 -21.19 36.46 24.70
C LYS A 39 -20.30 35.21 24.53
N VAL A 40 -20.35 34.54 23.38
CA VAL A 40 -19.51 33.38 23.07
C VAL A 40 -18.06 33.81 22.91
N ARG A 41 -17.16 33.25 23.73
CA ARG A 41 -15.74 33.61 23.73
C ARG A 41 -15.00 32.93 22.58
N ALA A 42 -13.97 33.60 22.07
CA ALA A 42 -13.03 32.98 21.14
C ALA A 42 -12.13 31.98 21.89
N LEU A 43 -12.07 30.74 21.41
CA LEU A 43 -11.11 29.73 21.83
C LEU A 43 -9.98 29.69 20.79
N CYS A 44 -8.78 30.08 21.20
CA CYS A 44 -7.58 30.00 20.38
C CYS A 44 -6.74 28.81 20.88
N LEU A 45 -6.49 27.84 20.01
CA LEU A 45 -5.60 26.72 20.33
C LEU A 45 -4.17 27.12 19.99
N THR A 46 -3.28 27.04 20.98
CA THR A 46 -1.85 27.26 20.76
C THR A 46 -1.22 26.00 20.21
N THR A 47 -0.27 26.14 19.29
CA THR A 47 0.36 25.00 18.65
C THR A 47 1.53 24.47 19.48
N PRO A 48 1.61 23.15 19.74
CA PRO A 48 2.76 22.57 20.43
C PRO A 48 4.11 22.89 19.75
N GLU A 49 5.19 22.94 20.54
CA GLU A 49 6.55 23.17 20.03
C GLU A 49 7.10 21.98 19.24
N VAL A 50 6.67 20.77 19.60
CA VAL A 50 7.10 19.51 18.98
C VAL A 50 6.12 19.13 17.87
N VAL A 51 6.66 18.92 16.67
CA VAL A 51 5.91 18.49 15.49
C VAL A 51 6.38 17.10 15.09
N VAL A 52 5.42 16.17 14.95
CA VAL A 52 5.63 14.79 14.52
C VAL A 52 4.80 14.54 13.26
N PRO A 53 5.34 14.82 12.07
CA PRO A 53 4.61 14.58 10.83
C PRO A 53 4.26 13.11 10.65
N ILE A 54 3.02 12.86 10.24
CA ILE A 54 2.54 11.52 9.86
C ILE A 54 2.56 11.47 8.33
N LEU A 55 3.37 10.60 7.74
CA LEU A 55 3.48 10.45 6.29
C LEU A 55 2.79 9.15 5.86
N PHE A 56 1.73 9.28 5.08
CA PHE A 56 1.02 8.16 4.47
C PHE A 56 1.64 7.78 3.13
N VAL A 57 1.98 6.49 2.95
CA VAL A 57 2.57 5.93 1.74
C VAL A 57 1.60 4.90 1.13
N PRO A 58 1.05 5.14 -0.07
CA PRO A 58 -0.03 4.33 -0.64
C PRO A 58 0.45 2.97 -1.20
N GLY A 59 -0.50 2.12 -1.58
CA GLY A 59 -0.24 0.86 -2.29
C GLY A 59 0.06 1.01 -3.78
N ILE A 60 0.25 -0.14 -4.44
CA ILE A 60 0.32 -0.22 -5.90
C ILE A 60 -0.94 0.39 -6.52
N MET A 61 -0.78 1.17 -7.60
CA MET A 61 -1.88 1.90 -8.26
C MET A 61 -2.61 2.91 -7.36
N GLY A 62 -2.14 3.13 -6.13
CA GLY A 62 -2.74 4.08 -5.18
C GLY A 62 -2.34 5.53 -5.40
N THR A 63 -1.38 5.79 -6.29
CA THR A 63 -0.92 7.13 -6.68
C THR A 63 -1.32 7.42 -8.12
N ARG A 64 -1.82 8.64 -8.37
CA ARG A 64 -2.15 9.15 -9.70
C ARG A 64 -0.88 9.40 -10.51
N LEU A 65 -0.86 9.05 -11.79
CA LEU A 65 0.28 9.26 -12.68
C LEU A 65 -0.11 10.05 -13.93
N ARG A 66 0.82 10.88 -14.40
CA ARG A 66 0.75 11.59 -15.69
C ARG A 66 2.01 11.36 -16.50
N VAL A 67 1.93 11.61 -17.80
CA VAL A 67 3.09 11.54 -18.70
C VAL A 67 4.01 12.73 -18.46
N SER A 68 5.32 12.49 -18.27
CA SER A 68 6.30 13.54 -17.90
C SER A 68 6.72 14.46 -19.05
N LYS A 69 6.48 14.09 -20.31
CA LYS A 69 6.88 14.85 -21.51
C LYS A 69 5.71 15.19 -22.44
N ARG A 70 5.89 16.30 -23.19
CA ARG A 70 5.15 16.87 -24.35
C ARG A 70 3.62 17.01 -24.28
N ASP A 71 2.89 16.13 -23.60
CA ASP A 71 1.41 16.16 -23.58
C ASP A 71 0.80 16.17 -22.17
N GLN A 72 1.59 16.02 -21.09
CA GLN A 72 1.19 16.04 -19.66
C GLN A 72 -0.13 15.32 -19.31
N GLY A 73 -0.58 14.44 -20.19
CA GLY A 73 -1.88 13.80 -20.10
C GLY A 73 -1.91 12.75 -18.99
N PRO A 74 -3.10 12.35 -18.56
CA PRO A 74 -3.27 11.31 -17.56
C PRO A 74 -2.71 9.98 -18.07
N ALA A 75 -1.77 9.40 -17.33
CA ALA A 75 -1.29 8.04 -17.55
C ALA A 75 -2.11 7.04 -16.72
N TRP A 76 -2.39 7.42 -15.47
CA TRP A 76 -3.20 6.64 -14.55
C TRP A 76 -3.97 7.56 -13.60
N LEU A 77 -5.29 7.60 -13.75
CA LEU A 77 -6.19 8.22 -12.79
C LEU A 77 -7.10 7.12 -12.24
N PRO A 78 -6.98 6.77 -10.95
CA PRO A 78 -7.89 5.83 -10.34
C PRO A 78 -9.30 6.44 -10.31
N PRO A 79 -10.35 5.65 -10.55
CA PRO A 79 -11.71 6.16 -10.63
C PRO A 79 -12.22 6.54 -9.25
N GLU A 80 -12.79 7.74 -9.09
CA GLU A 80 -13.21 8.25 -7.78
C GLU A 80 -14.68 7.94 -7.45
N ASN A 81 -15.40 7.30 -8.38
CA ASN A 81 -16.77 6.82 -8.19
C ASN A 81 -17.15 5.77 -9.26
N THR A 82 -18.32 5.15 -9.09
CA THR A 82 -18.86 4.11 -10.00
C THR A 82 -19.07 4.63 -11.43
N TRP A 83 -19.34 5.92 -11.63
CA TRP A 83 -19.55 6.51 -12.96
C TRP A 83 -18.23 6.74 -13.70
N GLU A 84 -17.21 7.23 -13.00
CA GLU A 84 -15.84 7.33 -13.51
C GLU A 84 -15.26 5.95 -13.79
N THR A 85 -15.58 4.95 -12.96
CA THR A 85 -15.26 3.54 -13.20
C THR A 85 -15.78 3.06 -14.57
N ILE A 86 -17.02 3.39 -14.92
CA ILE A 86 -17.62 3.06 -16.22
C ILE A 86 -16.93 3.83 -17.35
N THR A 87 -16.61 5.12 -17.15
CA THR A 87 -16.01 5.99 -18.17
C THR A 87 -14.55 5.64 -18.44
N LEU A 88 -13.79 5.33 -17.39
CA LEU A 88 -12.43 4.79 -17.45
C LEU A 88 -12.43 3.43 -18.14
N GLY A 89 -13.42 2.58 -17.79
CA GLY A 89 -13.71 1.33 -18.50
C GLY A 89 -13.84 1.55 -20.01
N LEU A 90 -14.70 2.47 -20.45
CA LEU A 90 -14.95 2.75 -21.87
C LEU A 90 -13.73 3.34 -22.59
N THR A 91 -12.96 4.23 -21.96
CA THR A 91 -11.79 4.87 -22.57
C THR A 91 -10.56 3.94 -22.65
N HIS A 92 -10.40 3.03 -21.69
CA HIS A 92 -9.32 2.04 -21.70
C HIS A 92 -9.70 0.71 -22.39
N LEU A 93 -10.98 0.38 -22.56
CA LEU A 93 -11.44 -0.82 -23.30
C LEU A 93 -10.99 -0.84 -24.76
N VAL A 94 -10.73 0.33 -25.35
CA VAL A 94 -10.25 0.48 -26.75
C VAL A 94 -8.73 0.36 -26.86
N ARG A 95 -7.99 0.42 -25.74
CA ARG A 95 -6.51 0.37 -25.76
C ARG A 95 -6.01 -1.05 -25.99
N THR A 96 -4.98 -1.16 -26.84
CA THR A 96 -4.23 -2.40 -27.07
C THR A 96 -3.16 -2.61 -25.98
N ALA A 97 -2.57 -3.81 -25.91
CA ALA A 97 -1.43 -4.09 -25.05
C ALA A 97 -0.25 -3.14 -25.32
N ALA A 98 -0.02 -2.80 -26.60
CA ALA A 98 1.00 -1.83 -27.00
C ALA A 98 0.69 -0.41 -26.51
N ASP A 99 -0.57 0.04 -26.60
CA ASP A 99 -0.98 1.35 -26.07
C ASP A 99 -0.79 1.44 -24.56
N ARG A 100 -1.14 0.36 -23.83
CA ARG A 100 -0.92 0.28 -22.37
C ARG A 100 0.57 0.34 -22.04
N GLN A 101 1.41 -0.41 -22.75
CA GLN A 101 2.86 -0.41 -22.55
C GLN A 101 3.48 0.97 -22.80
N ARG A 102 3.07 1.67 -23.87
CA ARG A 102 3.57 3.03 -24.16
C ARG A 102 3.16 4.04 -23.09
N LEU A 103 1.93 3.93 -22.58
CA LEU A 103 1.38 4.87 -21.61
C LEU A 103 1.94 4.63 -20.19
N LEU A 104 1.95 3.38 -19.74
CA LEU A 104 2.37 2.97 -18.40
C LEU A 104 3.85 2.59 -18.39
N ASN A 105 4.69 3.56 -18.70
CA ASN A 105 6.14 3.40 -18.76
C ASN A 105 6.83 4.09 -17.56
N PRO A 106 7.65 3.38 -16.75
CA PRO A 106 8.29 3.93 -15.55
C PRO A 106 9.24 5.12 -15.82
N GLU A 107 9.79 5.26 -17.02
CA GLU A 107 10.73 6.33 -17.39
C GLU A 107 10.03 7.62 -17.86
N THR A 108 8.78 7.49 -18.34
CA THR A 108 8.03 8.61 -18.93
C THR A 108 6.76 8.95 -18.15
N THR A 109 6.60 8.40 -16.96
CA THR A 109 5.49 8.72 -16.05
C THR A 109 6.01 9.31 -14.75
N GLU A 110 5.23 10.22 -14.18
CA GLU A 110 5.52 10.87 -12.90
C GLU A 110 4.23 11.01 -12.08
N VAL A 111 4.40 11.30 -10.79
CA VAL A 111 3.27 11.54 -9.87
C VAL A 111 2.47 12.74 -10.36
N ASP A 112 1.16 12.55 -10.50
CA ASP A 112 0.20 13.63 -10.71
C ASP A 112 -0.32 14.10 -9.35
N ASP A 113 -0.16 15.39 -9.06
CA ASP A 113 -0.56 16.04 -7.82
C ASP A 113 -1.83 16.88 -7.94
N GLY A 114 -2.49 16.86 -9.11
CA GLY A 114 -3.71 17.60 -9.41
C GLY A 114 -5.01 16.89 -9.07
N GLY A 115 -4.98 15.81 -8.29
CA GLY A 115 -6.16 15.03 -7.91
C GLY A 115 -7.04 15.72 -6.88
N PRO A 116 -8.27 15.19 -6.67
CA PRO A 116 -9.19 15.72 -5.68
C PRO A 116 -8.66 15.54 -4.26
N ALA A 117 -8.80 16.58 -3.43
CA ALA A 117 -8.54 16.52 -2.00
C ALA A 117 -9.57 17.39 -1.27
N PHE A 118 -10.40 16.77 -0.45
CA PHE A 118 -11.53 17.41 0.22
C PHE A 118 -11.37 17.32 1.75
N PRO A 119 -10.52 18.17 2.35
CA PRO A 119 -10.39 18.22 3.81
C PRO A 119 -11.71 18.69 4.45
N ASP A 120 -12.08 18.06 5.57
CA ASP A 120 -13.16 18.56 6.43
C ASP A 120 -12.78 19.90 7.09
N ASP A 121 -13.73 20.59 7.71
CA ASP A 121 -13.47 21.93 8.28
C ASP A 121 -12.45 21.91 9.44
N THR A 122 -12.34 20.80 10.16
CA THR A 122 -11.30 20.63 11.19
C THR A 122 -9.92 20.55 10.53
N SER A 123 -9.80 19.73 9.50
CA SER A 123 -8.59 19.54 8.70
C SER A 123 -8.17 20.84 8.02
N LYS A 124 -9.11 21.67 7.54
CA LYS A 124 -8.81 23.02 7.00
C LYS A 124 -8.13 23.93 8.01
N THR A 125 -8.48 23.81 9.28
CA THR A 125 -7.84 24.60 10.34
C THR A 125 -6.38 24.20 10.49
N LEU A 126 -6.04 22.91 10.42
CA LEU A 126 -4.64 22.46 10.46
C LEU A 126 -3.88 22.65 9.15
N LEU A 127 -4.57 22.71 8.02
CA LEU A 127 -3.97 23.04 6.73
C LEU A 127 -3.39 24.44 6.69
N SER A 128 -3.89 25.36 7.52
CA SER A 128 -3.33 26.71 7.63
C SER A 128 -1.85 26.73 8.04
N LEU A 129 -1.37 25.65 8.68
CA LEU A 129 0.01 25.46 9.10
C LEU A 129 0.93 25.01 7.95
N ALA A 130 0.36 24.64 6.80
CA ALA A 130 1.11 24.36 5.58
C ALA A 130 1.39 25.67 4.81
N PRO A 131 2.49 25.74 4.04
CA PRO A 131 2.74 26.87 3.17
C PRO A 131 1.70 26.93 2.04
N GLY A 132 1.30 28.14 1.68
CA GLY A 132 0.31 28.41 0.65
C GLY A 132 -0.67 29.50 1.07
N GLN A 133 -1.19 30.23 0.09
CA GLN A 133 -2.17 31.30 0.28
C GLN A 133 -3.60 30.75 0.25
N THR A 134 -3.81 29.66 -0.47
CA THR A 134 -5.12 29.00 -0.63
C THR A 134 -5.12 27.59 -0.03
N ASP A 135 -6.30 27.09 0.33
CA ASP A 135 -6.47 25.70 0.78
C ASP A 135 -5.99 24.70 -0.28
N ALA A 136 -6.16 25.03 -1.56
CA ALA A 136 -5.71 24.22 -2.69
C ALA A 136 -4.17 24.10 -2.74
N GLU A 137 -3.43 25.18 -2.49
CA GLU A 137 -1.96 25.14 -2.44
C GLU A 137 -1.47 24.36 -1.22
N ARG A 138 -2.12 24.56 -0.06
CA ARG A 138 -1.78 23.91 1.21
C ARG A 138 -2.00 22.39 1.15
N ILE A 139 -3.15 21.97 0.63
CA ILE A 139 -3.47 20.55 0.49
C ILE A 139 -2.59 19.86 -0.55
N LYS A 140 -2.23 20.59 -1.62
CA LYS A 140 -1.27 20.13 -2.61
C LYS A 140 0.12 19.92 -1.98
N TRP A 141 0.55 20.83 -1.12
CA TRP A 141 1.82 20.70 -0.38
C TRP A 141 1.82 19.54 0.62
N ARG A 142 0.68 19.24 1.26
CA ARG A 142 0.48 18.01 2.06
C ARG A 142 0.43 16.74 1.20
N GLY A 143 0.30 16.87 -0.12
CA GLY A 143 0.35 15.76 -1.07
C GLY A 143 -0.93 14.93 -1.20
N TRP A 144 -2.04 15.31 -0.57
CA TRP A 144 -3.26 14.48 -0.55
C TRP A 144 -3.84 14.26 -1.95
N GLY A 145 -3.72 15.26 -2.83
CA GLY A 145 -4.16 15.18 -4.23
C GLY A 145 -3.32 14.23 -5.10
N GLN A 146 -2.25 13.62 -4.58
CA GLN A 146 -1.47 12.61 -5.28
C GLN A 146 -2.13 11.22 -5.27
N LEU A 147 -3.06 10.98 -4.34
CA LEU A 147 -3.56 9.65 -4.03
C LEU A 147 -4.90 9.35 -4.69
N HIS A 148 -5.25 8.06 -4.74
CA HIS A 148 -6.62 7.60 -5.02
C HIS A 148 -7.55 8.05 -3.88
N ALA A 149 -8.49 8.95 -4.16
CA ALA A 149 -9.18 9.65 -3.09
C ALA A 149 -10.13 8.73 -2.31
N ASP A 150 -10.92 7.90 -3.01
CA ASP A 150 -11.89 6.99 -2.39
C ASP A 150 -11.23 5.98 -1.43
N SER A 151 -10.00 5.57 -1.71
CA SER A 151 -9.27 4.64 -0.84
C SER A 151 -8.59 5.30 0.36
N TYR A 152 -8.11 6.54 0.21
CA TYR A 152 -7.14 7.09 1.17
C TYR A 152 -7.58 8.40 1.84
N LEU A 153 -8.42 9.25 1.24
CA LEU A 153 -8.81 10.50 1.90
C LEU A 153 -9.54 10.25 3.22
N GLY A 154 -10.32 9.18 3.33
CA GLY A 154 -11.03 8.82 4.55
C GLY A 154 -10.09 8.56 5.74
N ILE A 155 -8.94 7.91 5.52
CA ILE A 155 -7.94 7.69 6.58
C ILE A 155 -7.10 8.93 6.84
N LEU A 156 -6.73 9.69 5.80
CA LEU A 156 -6.00 10.95 5.97
C LEU A 156 -6.80 11.96 6.82
N SER A 157 -8.09 12.12 6.52
CA SER A 157 -9.01 12.98 7.28
C SER A 157 -9.20 12.48 8.71
N LEU A 158 -9.34 11.16 8.90
CA LEU A 158 -9.45 10.59 10.24
C LEU A 158 -8.19 10.86 11.08
N LEU A 159 -7.00 10.68 10.50
CA LEU A 159 -5.73 10.92 11.18
C LEU A 159 -5.56 12.40 11.52
N GLU A 160 -5.78 13.31 10.57
CA GLU A 160 -5.63 14.75 10.78
C GLU A 160 -6.59 15.19 11.91
N THR A 161 -7.87 14.83 11.82
CA THR A 161 -8.88 15.22 12.82
C THR A 161 -8.68 14.54 14.19
N SER A 162 -8.35 13.24 14.23
CA SER A 162 -8.19 12.52 15.51
C SER A 162 -6.93 12.95 16.24
N MET A 163 -5.83 13.20 15.52
CA MET A 163 -4.58 13.63 16.14
C MET A 163 -4.57 15.14 16.45
N ALA A 164 -5.38 15.95 15.75
CA ALA A 164 -5.61 17.35 16.13
C ALA A 164 -6.24 17.49 17.51
N MET A 165 -7.20 16.62 17.81
CA MET A 165 -8.06 16.71 19.00
C MET A 165 -8.18 15.34 19.67
N ILE A 166 -7.17 15.02 20.48
CA ILE A 166 -7.22 13.85 21.36
C ILE A 166 -8.26 14.06 22.46
N PHE A 167 -8.23 15.23 23.08
CA PHE A 167 -9.18 15.67 24.08
C PHE A 167 -10.13 16.72 23.51
N ASP A 168 -11.35 16.72 24.03
CA ASP A 168 -12.39 17.68 23.70
C ASP A 168 -11.99 19.08 24.21
N PRO A 169 -11.83 20.08 23.33
CA PRO A 169 -11.45 21.43 23.72
C PRO A 169 -12.45 22.09 24.69
N ASP A 170 -13.75 21.83 24.52
CA ASP A 170 -14.80 22.41 25.37
C ASP A 170 -14.74 21.85 26.79
N SER A 171 -14.16 20.65 26.95
CA SER A 171 -13.91 20.02 28.25
C SER A 171 -12.65 20.53 28.95
N GLN A 172 -11.88 21.42 28.32
CA GLN A 172 -10.56 21.87 28.78
C GLN A 172 -9.61 20.69 29.07
N GLY A 173 -9.59 19.67 28.20
CA GLY A 173 -8.67 18.55 28.32
C GLY A 173 -9.06 17.49 29.37
N THR A 174 -10.30 17.51 29.87
CA THR A 174 -10.79 16.53 30.87
C THR A 174 -11.52 15.35 30.25
N ARG A 175 -11.99 15.46 29.00
CA ARG A 175 -12.73 14.42 28.29
C ARG A 175 -12.06 14.10 26.96
N LEU A 176 -11.94 12.82 26.64
CA LEU A 176 -11.52 12.35 25.30
C LEU A 176 -12.58 12.67 24.25
N THR A 177 -12.14 12.94 23.01
CA THR A 177 -13.08 13.01 21.90
C THR A 177 -13.72 11.64 21.63
N ALA A 178 -14.90 11.64 21.01
CA ALA A 178 -15.62 10.41 20.69
C ALA A 178 -14.78 9.46 19.82
N HIS A 179 -13.97 10.00 18.91
CA HIS A 179 -13.03 9.21 18.10
C HIS A 179 -12.08 8.40 18.99
N TRP A 180 -11.38 9.02 19.94
CA TRP A 180 -10.46 8.29 20.83
C TRP A 180 -11.19 7.36 21.78
N LYS A 181 -12.31 7.80 22.35
CA LYS A 181 -13.08 7.00 23.29
C LYS A 181 -13.63 5.73 22.63
N GLU A 182 -14.38 5.86 21.55
CA GLU A 182 -15.14 4.76 20.93
C GLU A 182 -14.30 3.91 19.95
N LEU A 183 -13.35 4.52 19.24
CA LEU A 183 -12.55 3.81 18.23
C LEU A 183 -11.30 3.16 18.84
N VAL A 184 -10.76 3.71 19.92
CA VAL A 184 -9.52 3.20 20.53
C VAL A 184 -9.79 2.68 21.94
N MET A 185 -10.13 3.55 22.89
CA MET A 185 -10.14 3.21 24.33
C MET A 185 -11.15 2.12 24.69
N ASP A 186 -12.34 2.13 24.08
CA ASP A 186 -13.39 1.11 24.30
C ASP A 186 -13.13 -0.20 23.55
N ARG A 187 -12.08 -0.25 22.72
CA ARG A 187 -11.74 -1.40 21.85
C ARG A 187 -10.42 -2.07 22.19
N GLN A 188 -9.80 -1.73 23.32
CA GLN A 188 -8.47 -2.23 23.72
C GLN A 188 -8.48 -3.66 24.27
N ASP A 189 -9.15 -4.56 23.57
CA ASP A 189 -9.14 -5.99 23.83
C ASP A 189 -8.20 -6.68 22.84
N ALA A 190 -7.17 -7.34 23.37
CA ALA A 190 -6.12 -7.95 22.57
C ALA A 190 -6.66 -8.93 21.52
N ALA A 191 -7.64 -9.76 21.91
CA ALA A 191 -8.23 -10.76 21.03
C ALA A 191 -9.11 -10.10 19.97
N LYS A 192 -9.94 -9.11 20.33
CA LYS A 192 -10.81 -8.39 19.37
C LYS A 192 -10.07 -7.45 18.43
N LEU A 193 -8.84 -7.09 18.74
CA LEU A 193 -7.94 -6.37 17.84
C LEU A 193 -7.06 -7.32 17.02
N GLY A 194 -7.10 -8.63 17.26
CA GLY A 194 -6.26 -9.60 16.58
C GLY A 194 -4.78 -9.54 16.95
N ALA A 195 -4.42 -9.01 18.13
CA ALA A 195 -3.03 -8.89 18.54
C ALA A 195 -2.35 -10.26 18.67
N GLU A 196 -1.23 -10.45 17.96
CA GLU A 196 -0.49 -11.73 17.96
C GLU A 196 0.75 -11.73 18.88
N LYS A 197 1.09 -10.57 19.45
CA LYS A 197 2.13 -10.39 20.48
C LYS A 197 1.52 -9.85 21.77
N PRO A 198 2.24 -9.91 22.91
CA PRO A 198 1.75 -9.32 24.16
C PRO A 198 1.22 -7.90 23.96
N PHE A 199 -0.07 -7.73 24.25
CA PHE A 199 -0.78 -6.49 24.05
C PHE A 199 -0.76 -5.66 25.33
N VAL A 200 -0.51 -4.36 25.20
CA VAL A 200 -0.47 -3.43 26.33
C VAL A 200 -1.42 -2.29 26.00
N ALA A 201 -2.55 -2.24 26.67
CA ALA A 201 -3.55 -1.19 26.49
C ALA A 201 -2.95 0.19 26.79
N LEU A 202 -3.38 1.20 26.04
CA LEU A 202 -3.13 2.61 26.30
C LEU A 202 -3.88 3.05 27.55
N SER A 203 -3.19 3.82 28.37
CA SER A 203 -3.77 4.62 29.45
C SER A 203 -4.23 5.98 28.93
N GLU A 204 -4.96 6.72 29.76
CA GLU A 204 -5.25 8.13 29.43
C GLU A 204 -3.98 9.00 29.50
N GLU A 205 -3.02 8.67 30.36
CA GLU A 205 -1.73 9.35 30.45
C GLU A 205 -0.94 9.22 29.14
N ASP A 206 -0.96 8.03 28.53
CA ASP A 206 -0.38 7.80 27.21
C ASP A 206 -0.95 8.76 26.14
N LEU A 207 -2.24 9.10 26.24
CA LEU A 207 -2.92 10.04 25.34
C LEU A 207 -2.62 11.49 25.69
N ARG A 208 -2.41 11.82 26.97
CA ARG A 208 -2.00 13.16 27.43
C ARG A 208 -0.61 13.51 26.91
N ASP A 209 0.34 12.60 27.07
CA ASP A 209 1.71 12.77 26.54
C ASP A 209 1.70 12.99 25.02
N ALA A 210 0.86 12.25 24.30
CA ALA A 210 0.71 12.42 22.86
C ALA A 210 0.04 13.75 22.49
N ALA A 211 -0.86 14.29 23.30
CA ALA A 211 -1.57 15.54 23.03
C ALA A 211 -0.68 16.79 23.11
N ASP A 212 0.50 16.69 23.72
CA ASP A 212 1.51 17.77 23.81
C ASP A 212 2.33 17.92 22.51
N MET A 213 1.89 17.35 21.39
CA MET A 213 2.59 17.37 20.11
C MET A 213 1.62 17.64 18.95
N LEU A 214 2.12 18.22 17.87
CA LEU A 214 1.37 18.44 16.63
C LEU A 214 1.64 17.33 15.61
N TYR A 215 0.58 16.79 14.99
CA TYR A 215 0.68 15.70 14.00
C TYR A 215 0.13 16.08 12.63
N PRO A 216 0.85 16.87 11.83
CA PRO A 216 0.42 17.15 10.48
C PRO A 216 0.49 15.89 9.62
N VAL A 217 -0.61 15.51 8.99
CA VAL A 217 -0.72 14.38 8.05
C VAL A 217 -0.36 14.81 6.64
N HIS A 218 0.58 14.08 6.06
CA HIS A 218 1.07 14.21 4.70
C HIS A 218 0.82 12.91 3.93
N ALA A 219 0.75 13.01 2.62
CA ALA A 219 0.69 11.89 1.70
C ALA A 219 1.89 11.96 0.76
N VAL A 220 2.60 10.84 0.62
CA VAL A 220 3.75 10.71 -0.27
C VAL A 220 3.40 9.68 -1.34
N GLY A 221 2.77 10.15 -2.42
CA GLY A 221 2.57 9.35 -3.62
C GLY A 221 3.90 9.09 -4.33
N TYR A 222 3.99 7.96 -5.03
CA TYR A 222 5.17 7.57 -5.80
C TYR A 222 4.78 6.95 -7.15
N ASN A 223 5.73 6.90 -8.08
CA ASN A 223 5.54 6.18 -9.32
C ASN A 223 5.64 4.66 -9.07
N TRP A 224 4.50 4.01 -8.87
CA TRP A 224 4.40 2.59 -8.56
C TRP A 224 4.83 1.66 -9.71
N LEU A 225 5.16 2.19 -10.90
CA LEU A 225 5.78 1.44 -12.00
C LEU A 225 7.30 1.30 -11.80
N GLN A 226 7.94 2.27 -11.14
CA GLN A 226 9.38 2.27 -10.85
C GLN A 226 9.69 1.30 -9.71
N SER A 227 10.98 0.95 -9.55
CA SER A 227 11.41 0.11 -8.42
C SER A 227 11.12 0.84 -7.12
N ASN A 228 10.66 0.12 -6.11
CA ASN A 228 10.42 0.70 -4.79
C ASN A 228 11.73 1.20 -4.13
N GLN A 229 12.92 0.84 -4.64
CA GLN A 229 14.18 1.51 -4.24
C GLN A 229 14.23 2.97 -4.69
N VAL A 230 13.73 3.28 -5.89
CA VAL A 230 13.62 4.67 -6.39
C VAL A 230 12.55 5.41 -5.60
N SER A 231 11.41 4.77 -5.37
CA SER A 231 10.33 5.33 -4.55
C SER A 231 10.75 5.57 -3.10
N ALA A 232 11.65 4.74 -2.56
CA ALA A 232 12.24 4.93 -1.23
C ALA A 232 13.12 6.18 -1.16
N GLN A 233 13.90 6.47 -2.21
CA GLN A 233 14.66 7.72 -2.28
C GLN A 233 13.73 8.93 -2.32
N ARG A 234 12.66 8.88 -3.13
CA ARG A 234 11.63 9.93 -3.12
C ARG A 234 11.01 10.13 -1.74
N LEU A 235 10.70 9.04 -1.02
CA LEU A 235 10.18 9.13 0.34
C LEU A 235 11.17 9.79 1.30
N ALA A 236 12.46 9.45 1.22
CA ALA A 236 13.51 10.09 2.01
C ALA A 236 13.61 11.60 1.72
N ASP A 237 13.54 11.98 0.45
CA ASP A 237 13.58 13.39 0.03
C ASP A 237 12.37 14.16 0.59
N GLU A 238 11.17 13.56 0.58
CA GLU A 238 9.97 14.15 1.17
C GLU A 238 10.04 14.26 2.70
N ILE A 239 10.60 13.26 3.38
CA ILE A 239 10.86 13.32 4.84
C ILE A 239 11.74 14.53 5.17
N GLU A 240 12.85 14.71 4.47
CA GLU A 240 13.74 15.86 4.70
C GLU A 240 13.08 17.18 4.33
N ARG A 241 12.37 17.25 3.20
CA ARG A 241 11.62 18.46 2.78
C ARG A 241 10.59 18.89 3.83
N ILE A 242 9.81 17.94 4.34
CA ILE A 242 8.74 18.20 5.31
C ILE A 242 9.32 18.60 6.68
N THR A 243 10.29 17.84 7.20
CA THR A 243 10.90 18.13 8.50
C THR A 243 11.72 19.43 8.47
N ALA A 244 12.37 19.76 7.36
CA ALA A 244 13.07 21.03 7.19
C ALA A 244 12.13 22.24 7.25
N TYR A 245 10.94 22.15 6.64
CA TYR A 245 9.94 23.21 6.71
C TYR A 245 9.53 23.50 8.16
N TYR A 246 9.17 22.48 8.93
CA TYR A 246 8.76 22.67 10.32
C TYR A 246 9.90 23.22 11.19
N ARG A 247 11.14 22.74 10.98
CA ARG A 247 12.33 23.32 11.63
C ARG A 247 12.56 24.78 11.27
N SER A 248 12.32 25.18 10.02
CA SER A 248 12.42 26.59 9.60
C SER A 248 11.38 27.50 10.24
N LYS A 249 10.29 26.93 10.78
CA LYS A 249 9.25 27.64 11.56
C LYS A 249 9.54 27.64 13.07
N GLY A 250 10.79 27.43 13.45
CA GLY A 250 11.21 27.39 14.86
C GLY A 250 10.67 26.19 15.65
N LYS A 251 10.05 25.21 15.00
CA LYS A 251 9.49 24.02 15.66
C LYS A 251 10.53 22.91 15.78
N ARG A 252 10.40 22.09 16.82
CA ARG A 252 11.19 20.87 16.98
C ARG A 252 10.56 19.75 16.16
N CYS A 253 11.26 19.30 15.12
CA CYS A 253 10.78 18.25 14.21
C CYS A 253 11.95 17.33 13.85
N GLU A 254 12.18 16.33 14.69
CA GLU A 254 13.38 15.45 14.62
C GLU A 254 13.17 14.23 13.73
N GLY A 255 11.92 13.84 13.48
CA GLY A 255 11.56 12.67 12.68
C GLY A 255 10.07 12.59 12.38
N VAL A 256 9.68 11.51 11.72
CA VAL A 256 8.31 11.27 11.22
C VAL A 256 7.77 9.91 11.63
N ILE A 257 6.44 9.75 11.61
CA ILE A 257 5.79 8.44 11.67
C ILE A 257 5.36 8.08 10.25
N LEU A 258 5.72 6.89 9.79
CA LEU A 258 5.26 6.38 8.50
C LEU A 258 4.04 5.48 8.68
N ILE A 259 3.01 5.71 7.87
CA ILE A 259 1.85 4.82 7.76
C ILE A 259 1.77 4.34 6.33
N THR A 260 1.70 3.04 6.10
CA THR A 260 1.74 2.49 4.75
C THR A 260 0.51 1.68 4.44
N HIS A 261 0.14 1.62 3.16
CA HIS A 261 -0.81 0.66 2.62
C HIS A 261 -0.09 -0.25 1.62
N SER A 262 -0.35 -1.56 1.69
CA SER A 262 0.05 -2.51 0.66
C SER A 262 1.55 -2.39 0.29
N MET A 263 1.87 -2.21 -0.99
CA MET A 263 3.22 -2.08 -1.52
C MET A 263 4.00 -0.87 -0.97
N GLY A 264 3.32 0.15 -0.45
CA GLY A 264 3.96 1.25 0.26
C GLY A 264 4.77 0.79 1.48
N GLY A 265 4.45 -0.38 2.04
CA GLY A 265 5.25 -1.01 3.08
C GLY A 265 6.64 -1.44 2.61
N LEU A 266 6.78 -1.88 1.35
CA LEU A 266 8.08 -2.19 0.75
C LEU A 266 8.91 -0.91 0.52
N VAL A 267 8.25 0.17 0.10
CA VAL A 267 8.87 1.51 -0.02
C VAL A 267 9.42 1.98 1.33
N ALA A 268 8.62 1.91 2.39
CA ALA A 268 9.04 2.34 3.72
C ALA A 268 10.17 1.45 4.29
N ARG A 269 10.12 0.13 4.08
CA ARG A 269 11.20 -0.78 4.47
C ARG A 269 12.51 -0.43 3.74
N ALA A 270 12.46 -0.17 2.44
CA ALA A 270 13.63 0.25 1.67
C ALA A 270 14.14 1.64 2.10
N CYS A 271 13.23 2.58 2.39
CA CYS A 271 13.59 3.92 2.87
C CYS A 271 14.35 3.85 4.20
N ALA A 272 13.91 3.02 5.15
CA ALA A 272 14.60 2.80 6.42
C ALA A 272 16.02 2.18 6.26
N ARG A 273 16.37 1.66 5.08
CA ARG A 273 17.73 1.18 4.76
C ARG A 273 18.64 2.25 4.17
N LEU A 274 18.10 3.41 3.79
CA LEU A 274 18.89 4.53 3.29
C LEU A 274 19.71 5.17 4.43
N PRO A 275 20.91 5.71 4.15
CA PRO A 275 21.75 6.32 5.18
C PRO A 275 21.02 7.41 5.97
N GLY A 276 20.97 7.28 7.30
CA GLY A 276 20.37 8.25 8.22
C GLY A 276 18.85 8.23 8.30
N MET A 277 18.15 7.45 7.47
CA MET A 277 16.68 7.43 7.45
C MET A 277 16.07 6.63 8.60
N ALA A 278 16.76 5.59 9.09
CA ALA A 278 16.29 4.82 10.24
C ALA A 278 16.15 5.72 11.49
N GLU A 279 17.02 6.72 11.64
CA GLU A 279 16.99 7.68 12.75
C GLU A 279 15.93 8.78 12.56
N ARG A 280 15.57 9.08 11.31
CA ARG A 280 14.52 10.05 10.95
C ARG A 280 13.11 9.47 11.03
N ILE A 281 12.99 8.15 11.06
CA ILE A 281 11.71 7.45 11.20
C ILE A 281 11.53 7.07 12.66
N LEU A 282 10.51 7.63 13.33
CA LEU A 282 10.20 7.32 14.73
C LEU A 282 9.56 5.94 14.87
N GLY A 283 8.80 5.55 13.85
CA GLY A 283 8.16 4.26 13.75
C GLY A 283 7.38 4.12 12.44
N VAL A 284 7.00 2.88 12.14
CA VAL A 284 6.29 2.51 10.91
C VAL A 284 5.05 1.70 11.25
N ILE A 285 3.94 2.00 10.58
CA ILE A 285 2.68 1.26 10.69
C ILE A 285 2.36 0.69 9.31
N HIS A 286 2.45 -0.63 9.16
CA HIS A 286 2.16 -1.31 7.90
C HIS A 286 0.73 -1.84 7.87
N GLY A 287 -0.08 -1.36 6.93
CA GLY A 287 -1.39 -1.95 6.63
C GLY A 287 -1.35 -2.86 5.41
N VAL A 288 -1.83 -4.09 5.55
CA VAL A 288 -2.01 -5.09 4.47
C VAL A 288 -0.79 -5.26 3.54
N MET A 289 0.42 -5.19 4.09
CA MET A 289 1.66 -5.26 3.30
C MET A 289 1.87 -6.67 2.72
N PRO A 290 2.13 -6.82 1.40
CA PRO A 290 2.62 -8.07 0.82
C PRO A 290 4.11 -8.29 1.14
N ALA A 291 4.42 -8.52 2.41
CA ALA A 291 5.78 -8.47 2.95
C ALA A 291 6.80 -9.39 2.26
N ILE A 292 6.34 -10.52 1.72
CA ILE A 292 7.14 -11.51 0.97
C ILE A 292 6.50 -11.84 -0.39
N GLY A 293 5.75 -10.90 -0.96
CA GLY A 293 5.08 -11.03 -2.24
C GLY A 293 3.77 -11.85 -2.20
N ALA A 294 3.07 -11.91 -3.33
CA ALA A 294 1.80 -12.61 -3.45
C ALA A 294 1.72 -13.42 -4.76
N PRO A 295 1.36 -14.72 -4.70
CA PRO A 295 1.17 -15.54 -5.90
C PRO A 295 0.13 -14.96 -6.88
N ALA A 296 -0.81 -14.14 -6.40
CA ALA A 296 -1.74 -13.38 -7.24
C ALA A 296 -1.02 -12.60 -8.37
N THR A 297 0.21 -12.13 -8.17
CA THR A 297 1.00 -11.44 -9.20
C THR A 297 1.34 -12.36 -10.38
N TYR A 298 1.69 -13.62 -10.12
CA TYR A 298 1.85 -14.64 -11.18
C TYR A 298 0.52 -14.85 -11.93
N LYS A 299 -0.59 -15.00 -11.20
CA LYS A 299 -1.93 -15.15 -11.81
C LYS A 299 -2.24 -13.99 -12.74
N ARG A 300 -1.97 -12.76 -12.32
CA ARG A 300 -2.26 -11.54 -13.08
C ARG A 300 -1.44 -11.44 -14.36
N ILE A 301 -0.15 -11.79 -14.30
CA ILE A 301 0.70 -11.85 -15.50
C ILE A 301 0.24 -12.96 -16.46
N ARG A 302 -0.21 -14.11 -15.93
CA ARG A 302 -0.60 -15.29 -16.75
C ARG A 302 -2.04 -15.33 -17.24
N ALA A 303 -2.95 -14.58 -16.62
CA ALA A 303 -4.38 -14.70 -16.87
C ALA A 303 -5.16 -13.38 -16.65
N GLY A 304 -4.48 -12.26 -16.45
CA GLY A 304 -5.12 -10.96 -16.26
C GLY A 304 -5.58 -10.67 -14.83
N PHE A 305 -5.93 -9.40 -14.59
CA PHE A 305 -6.52 -8.96 -13.34
C PHE A 305 -7.98 -9.40 -13.21
N GLU A 306 -8.60 -9.09 -12.07
CA GLU A 306 -10.04 -9.12 -11.84
C GLU A 306 -10.49 -7.72 -11.38
N GLY A 307 -11.76 -7.39 -11.59
CA GLY A 307 -12.33 -6.12 -11.15
C GLY A 307 -11.64 -4.90 -11.77
N MET A 308 -11.45 -3.84 -10.99
CA MET A 308 -11.05 -2.53 -11.49
C MET A 308 -9.65 -2.47 -12.10
N ALA A 309 -8.71 -3.28 -11.63
CA ALA A 309 -7.36 -3.32 -12.17
C ALA A 309 -7.32 -3.90 -13.61
N GLN A 310 -8.35 -4.65 -14.04
CA GLN A 310 -8.47 -5.15 -15.43
C GLN A 310 -8.50 -4.02 -16.45
N VAL A 311 -9.14 -2.91 -16.11
CA VAL A 311 -9.30 -1.74 -16.98
C VAL A 311 -7.93 -1.13 -17.34
N VAL A 312 -6.93 -1.36 -16.48
CA VAL A 312 -5.70 -0.57 -16.44
C VAL A 312 -4.50 -1.41 -16.86
N LEU A 313 -4.26 -2.48 -16.10
CA LEU A 313 -3.12 -3.36 -16.29
C LEU A 313 -3.46 -4.50 -17.23
N GLY A 314 -4.73 -4.83 -17.42
CA GLY A 314 -5.14 -5.81 -18.42
C GLY A 314 -6.13 -6.85 -17.93
N ARG A 315 -6.97 -7.30 -18.84
CA ARG A 315 -7.92 -8.39 -18.60
C ARG A 315 -7.32 -9.77 -18.85
N ASP A 316 -6.21 -9.84 -19.57
CA ASP A 316 -5.55 -11.08 -19.99
C ASP A 316 -4.02 -10.96 -19.86
N ALA A 317 -3.32 -12.04 -20.17
CA ALA A 317 -1.86 -12.12 -20.07
C ALA A 317 -1.12 -11.19 -21.03
N ALA A 318 -1.68 -10.91 -22.22
CA ALA A 318 -1.03 -10.04 -23.20
C ALA A 318 -0.97 -8.61 -22.68
N ASP A 319 -2.10 -8.10 -22.19
CA ASP A 319 -2.16 -6.76 -21.60
C ASP A 319 -1.26 -6.64 -20.36
N CYS A 320 -1.34 -7.61 -19.44
CA CYS A 320 -0.61 -7.55 -18.18
C CYS A 320 0.89 -7.70 -18.37
N THR A 321 1.32 -8.64 -19.22
CA THR A 321 2.76 -8.85 -19.48
C THR A 321 3.38 -7.63 -20.14
N ALA A 322 2.67 -6.98 -21.08
CA ALA A 322 3.16 -5.81 -21.77
C ALA A 322 3.53 -4.65 -20.83
N VAL A 323 2.78 -4.47 -19.73
CA VAL A 323 3.08 -3.45 -18.72
C VAL A 323 4.03 -4.00 -17.64
N MET A 324 3.65 -5.10 -16.99
CA MET A 324 4.35 -5.57 -15.78
C MET A 324 5.75 -6.11 -16.07
N ALA A 325 6.01 -6.72 -17.24
CA ALA A 325 7.37 -7.16 -17.59
C ALA A 325 8.33 -5.97 -17.81
N ASN A 326 7.78 -4.79 -18.10
CA ASN A 326 8.53 -3.57 -18.37
C ASN A 326 8.58 -2.60 -17.17
N ALA A 327 7.99 -2.98 -16.03
CA ALA A 327 7.89 -2.15 -14.84
C ALA A 327 8.39 -2.92 -13.60
N PRO A 328 9.52 -2.54 -12.99
CA PRO A 328 10.04 -3.25 -11.81
C PRO A 328 9.10 -3.22 -10.59
N GLY A 329 8.35 -2.13 -10.37
CA GLY A 329 7.45 -2.01 -9.21
C GLY A 329 6.43 -3.14 -9.10
N PRO A 330 5.63 -3.44 -10.15
CA PRO A 330 4.74 -4.59 -10.16
C PRO A 330 5.43 -5.95 -10.00
N LEU A 331 6.67 -6.10 -10.49
CA LEU A 331 7.45 -7.34 -10.35
C LEU A 331 7.92 -7.58 -8.89
N GLU A 332 8.08 -6.51 -8.11
CA GLU A 332 8.39 -6.56 -6.67
C GLU A 332 7.21 -7.07 -5.81
N LEU A 333 6.07 -7.39 -6.43
CA LEU A 333 4.95 -8.08 -5.76
C LEU A 333 4.96 -9.59 -5.98
N LEU A 334 5.91 -10.12 -6.76
CA LEU A 334 6.04 -11.57 -6.94
C LEU A 334 6.53 -12.22 -5.63
N PRO A 335 6.12 -13.48 -5.35
CA PRO A 335 6.62 -14.23 -4.20
C PRO A 335 8.16 -14.20 -4.10
N THR A 336 8.69 -13.85 -2.94
CA THR A 336 10.14 -13.92 -2.71
C THR A 336 10.57 -15.38 -2.50
N ALA A 337 11.88 -15.63 -2.41
CA ALA A 337 12.40 -16.96 -2.06
C ALA A 337 11.94 -17.45 -0.66
N GLN A 338 11.48 -16.53 0.20
CA GLN A 338 10.95 -16.86 1.53
C GLN A 338 9.49 -17.31 1.48
N TYR A 339 8.76 -17.03 0.40
CA TYR A 339 7.35 -17.34 0.29
C TYR A 339 7.12 -18.85 0.23
N LYS A 340 6.35 -19.34 1.19
CA LYS A 340 5.83 -20.71 1.27
C LYS A 340 4.33 -20.66 1.48
N THR A 341 3.64 -21.72 1.09
CA THR A 341 2.24 -21.94 1.48
C THR A 341 2.15 -23.16 2.39
N TRP A 342 1.04 -23.28 3.11
CA TRP A 342 0.82 -24.37 4.06
C TRP A 342 -0.50 -25.08 3.80
N THR A 343 -0.48 -26.39 4.01
CA THR A 343 -1.65 -27.24 4.01
C THR A 343 -1.72 -28.00 5.34
N ASN A 344 -2.79 -28.77 5.55
CA ASN A 344 -2.88 -29.69 6.70
C ASN A 344 -1.76 -30.76 6.69
N GLN A 345 -1.05 -30.95 5.57
CA GLN A 345 0.06 -31.89 5.43
C GLN A 345 1.44 -31.23 5.60
N GLY A 346 1.50 -29.92 5.86
CA GLY A 346 2.74 -29.17 6.07
C GLY A 346 3.01 -28.12 4.99
N GLU A 347 4.27 -27.65 4.97
CA GLU A 347 4.79 -26.69 4.00
C GLU A 347 4.69 -27.24 2.57
N ARG A 348 4.35 -26.37 1.61
CA ARG A 348 4.21 -26.72 0.20
C ARG A 348 4.71 -25.61 -0.71
N HIS A 349 5.15 -25.98 -1.91
CA HIS A 349 5.44 -25.02 -2.97
C HIS A 349 4.15 -24.34 -3.46
N TRP A 350 4.23 -23.04 -3.78
CA TRP A 350 3.06 -22.23 -4.09
C TRP A 350 2.59 -22.35 -5.55
N LEU A 351 3.41 -22.86 -6.47
CA LEU A 351 3.03 -23.07 -7.87
C LEU A 351 2.87 -24.56 -8.16
N ARG A 352 1.66 -24.99 -8.53
CA ARG A 352 1.38 -26.41 -8.79
C ARG A 352 0.38 -26.65 -9.91
N ALA A 353 0.35 -27.89 -10.36
CA ALA A 353 -0.73 -28.43 -11.18
C ALA A 353 -1.38 -29.63 -10.49
N SER A 354 -2.69 -29.58 -10.29
CA SER A 354 -3.49 -30.75 -9.86
C SER A 354 -4.03 -31.49 -11.05
N TYR A 355 -3.87 -32.81 -11.07
CA TYR A 355 -4.33 -33.66 -12.16
C TYR A 355 -4.79 -35.02 -11.64
N ARG A 356 -5.47 -35.79 -12.50
CA ARG A 356 -5.78 -37.20 -12.21
C ARG A 356 -4.94 -38.11 -13.06
N ALA A 357 -4.28 -39.09 -12.47
CA ALA A 357 -3.55 -40.12 -13.19
C ALA A 357 -3.76 -41.48 -12.54
N ILE A 358 -3.30 -42.55 -13.20
CA ILE A 358 -3.30 -43.89 -12.61
C ILE A 358 -2.17 -43.96 -11.58
N GLY A 359 -2.53 -44.06 -10.30
CA GLY A 359 -1.58 -44.21 -9.20
C GLY A 359 -0.94 -45.59 -9.18
N GLN A 360 -0.02 -45.81 -8.24
CA GLN A 360 0.76 -47.06 -8.12
C GLN A 360 -0.13 -48.31 -7.93
N ARG A 361 -1.35 -48.13 -7.41
CA ARG A 361 -2.34 -49.19 -7.18
C ARG A 361 -3.21 -49.50 -8.40
N GLY A 362 -2.94 -48.88 -9.56
CA GLY A 362 -3.72 -49.07 -10.78
C GLY A 362 -5.09 -48.35 -10.77
N MET A 363 -5.33 -47.46 -9.81
CA MET A 363 -6.58 -46.72 -9.65
C MET A 363 -6.39 -45.23 -9.96
N PRO A 364 -7.42 -44.52 -10.48
CA PRO A 364 -7.39 -43.07 -10.63
C PRO A 364 -7.21 -42.34 -9.29
N GLU A 365 -6.15 -41.57 -9.16
CA GLU A 365 -5.83 -40.78 -7.96
C GLU A 365 -5.62 -39.30 -8.35
N GLU A 366 -5.98 -38.37 -7.45
CA GLU A 366 -5.63 -36.95 -7.61
C GLU A 366 -4.18 -36.77 -7.15
N MET A 367 -3.37 -36.17 -8.02
CA MET A 367 -1.95 -35.96 -7.83
C MET A 367 -1.63 -34.48 -8.00
N ASP A 368 -0.56 -34.05 -7.35
CA ASP A 368 -0.01 -32.70 -7.48
C ASP A 368 1.39 -32.77 -8.08
N SER A 369 1.65 -31.90 -9.04
CA SER A 369 2.98 -31.62 -9.58
C SER A 369 3.41 -30.23 -9.11
N PHE A 370 4.55 -30.14 -8.44
CA PHE A 370 5.13 -28.87 -8.00
C PHE A 370 6.05 -28.33 -9.09
N LEU A 371 5.79 -27.09 -9.50
CA LEU A 371 6.41 -26.51 -10.70
C LEU A 371 7.40 -25.43 -10.29
N GLY A 372 8.64 -25.52 -10.77
CA GLY A 372 9.65 -24.50 -10.49
C GLY A 372 10.14 -24.45 -9.05
N GLU A 373 10.27 -25.61 -8.39
CA GLU A 373 10.81 -25.73 -7.04
C GLU A 373 12.24 -25.17 -6.93
N GLY A 374 12.57 -24.55 -5.80
CA GLY A 374 13.88 -23.94 -5.54
C GLY A 374 13.83 -22.41 -5.57
N ASP A 375 14.81 -21.78 -6.21
CA ASP A 375 14.90 -20.32 -6.35
C ASP A 375 13.85 -19.80 -7.37
N PRO A 376 12.79 -19.08 -6.94
CA PRO A 376 11.72 -18.68 -7.84
C PRO A 376 12.21 -17.72 -8.94
N TYR A 377 13.27 -16.95 -8.71
CA TYR A 377 13.83 -16.07 -9.75
C TYR A 377 14.38 -16.88 -10.91
N ALA A 378 15.16 -17.92 -10.62
CA ALA A 378 15.77 -18.76 -11.65
C ALA A 378 14.76 -19.73 -12.27
N GLN A 379 13.93 -20.36 -11.44
CA GLN A 379 13.10 -21.49 -11.84
C GLN A 379 11.79 -21.06 -12.47
N ILE A 380 11.20 -19.93 -12.05
CA ILE A 380 9.87 -19.49 -12.50
C ILE A 380 9.96 -18.18 -13.30
N TYR A 381 10.61 -17.15 -12.72
CA TYR A 381 10.52 -15.78 -13.25
C TYR A 381 11.42 -15.56 -14.47
N LEU A 382 12.69 -15.98 -14.38
CA LEU A 382 13.70 -15.89 -15.44
C LEU A 382 13.83 -17.20 -16.23
N ASN A 383 12.89 -18.13 -16.08
CA ASN A 383 12.88 -19.36 -16.85
C ASN A 383 12.54 -19.07 -18.31
N ASN A 384 13.56 -19.08 -19.18
CA ASN A 384 13.39 -18.92 -20.63
C ASN A 384 13.43 -20.25 -21.40
N THR A 385 12.90 -21.32 -20.82
CA THR A 385 12.77 -22.62 -21.50
C THR A 385 11.39 -22.77 -22.16
N SER A 386 11.07 -23.98 -22.62
CA SER A 386 9.75 -24.37 -23.13
C SER A 386 8.74 -24.72 -22.02
N ASP A 387 9.12 -24.59 -20.74
CA ASP A 387 8.23 -24.88 -19.62
C ASP A 387 6.98 -24.00 -19.69
N TRP A 388 5.81 -24.64 -19.76
CA TRP A 388 4.53 -23.97 -19.94
C TRP A 388 4.11 -23.11 -18.74
N TRP A 389 4.72 -23.37 -17.58
CA TRP A 389 4.44 -22.74 -16.30
C TRP A 389 5.38 -21.57 -15.98
N LYS A 390 6.31 -21.21 -16.87
CA LYS A 390 7.14 -20.00 -16.72
C LYS A 390 6.31 -18.73 -16.57
N LEU A 391 6.88 -17.68 -15.97
CA LEU A 391 6.14 -16.45 -15.68
C LEU A 391 5.72 -15.68 -16.94
N VAL A 392 6.65 -15.47 -17.87
CA VAL A 392 6.41 -14.65 -19.07
C VAL A 392 6.66 -15.42 -20.36
N ARG A 393 5.87 -15.11 -21.38
CA ARG A 393 6.11 -15.52 -22.76
C ARG A 393 6.80 -14.36 -23.48
N GLU A 394 7.93 -14.64 -24.13
CA GLU A 394 8.80 -13.61 -24.70
C GLU A 394 8.06 -12.72 -25.70
N GLU A 395 7.17 -13.33 -26.50
CA GLU A 395 6.38 -12.64 -27.50
C GLU A 395 5.33 -11.66 -26.93
N LEU A 396 5.08 -11.66 -25.62
CA LEU A 396 4.16 -10.74 -24.95
C LEU A 396 4.88 -9.58 -24.22
N ILE A 397 6.22 -9.59 -24.17
CA ILE A 397 6.99 -8.61 -23.41
C ILE A 397 6.95 -7.23 -24.06
N ASP A 398 7.17 -7.15 -25.38
CA ASP A 398 7.30 -5.85 -26.07
C ASP A 398 6.40 -5.71 -27.32
N PRO A 399 5.06 -5.68 -27.15
CA PRO A 399 4.15 -5.44 -28.27
C PRO A 399 4.33 -4.06 -28.90
N ALA A 400 4.61 -3.00 -28.13
CA ALA A 400 4.82 -1.65 -28.65
C ALA A 400 6.06 -1.55 -29.54
N GLY A 401 7.20 -2.08 -29.08
CA GLY A 401 8.40 -2.10 -29.90
C GLY A 401 8.27 -3.00 -31.13
N ARG A 402 7.46 -4.07 -31.08
CA ARG A 402 7.11 -4.85 -32.29
C ARG A 402 6.33 -4.00 -33.31
N GLU A 403 5.26 -3.33 -32.89
CA GLU A 403 4.50 -2.44 -33.78
C GLU A 403 5.36 -1.33 -34.37
N ASP A 404 6.24 -0.72 -33.57
CA ASP A 404 7.12 0.35 -34.01
C ASP A 404 8.13 -0.15 -35.06
N ARG A 405 8.68 -1.37 -34.87
CA ARG A 405 9.56 -2.03 -35.86
C ARG A 405 8.82 -2.32 -37.17
N GLU A 406 7.62 -2.92 -37.10
CA GLU A 406 6.79 -3.21 -38.27
C GLU A 406 6.34 -1.95 -39.01
N ARG A 407 6.10 -0.85 -38.29
CA ARG A 407 5.80 0.45 -38.88
C ARG A 407 7.02 1.04 -39.58
N ALA A 408 8.19 1.03 -38.94
CA ALA A 408 9.43 1.54 -39.51
C ALA A 408 9.83 0.80 -40.80
N GLU A 409 9.66 -0.52 -40.83
CA GLU A 409 9.88 -1.35 -42.03
C GLU A 409 8.93 -0.96 -43.17
N ARG A 410 7.62 -0.77 -42.88
CA ARG A 410 6.63 -0.33 -43.87
C ARG A 410 6.92 1.06 -44.42
N GLU A 411 7.39 1.97 -43.59
CA GLU A 411 7.69 3.36 -43.97
C GLU A 411 9.06 3.51 -44.66
N GLY A 412 9.84 2.43 -44.83
CA GLY A 412 11.20 2.49 -45.39
C GLY A 412 12.20 3.24 -44.50
N ASN A 413 11.78 3.58 -43.28
CA ASN A 413 12.60 4.20 -42.25
C ASN A 413 13.39 3.09 -41.55
N ILE A 414 14.39 2.52 -42.24
CA ILE A 414 15.44 1.76 -41.56
C ILE A 414 16.23 2.79 -40.75
N LEU A 415 15.71 3.16 -39.57
CA LEU A 415 16.50 3.84 -38.56
C LEU A 415 17.66 2.91 -38.27
N ALA A 416 18.81 3.25 -38.85
CA ALA A 416 20.09 2.65 -38.57
C ALA A 416 20.48 2.96 -37.12
N SER A 417 19.75 2.39 -36.16
CA SER A 417 20.27 2.23 -34.81
C SER A 417 21.49 1.33 -34.93
N LYS A 418 22.68 1.91 -34.82
CA LYS A 418 23.96 1.18 -34.80
C LYS A 418 24.09 0.20 -33.62
N LYS A 419 23.11 0.16 -32.70
CA LYS A 419 22.98 -0.86 -31.66
C LYS A 419 21.86 -1.83 -32.03
N ARG A 420 22.19 -3.12 -32.09
CA ARG A 420 21.20 -4.20 -32.09
C ARG A 420 20.32 -4.01 -30.85
N PRO A 421 18.99 -3.89 -30.97
CA PRO A 421 18.12 -3.79 -29.80
C PRO A 421 18.35 -5.01 -28.91
N MET A 422 18.39 -4.78 -27.60
CA MET A 422 18.48 -5.85 -26.62
C MET A 422 17.27 -6.79 -26.80
N PRO A 423 17.43 -8.12 -26.76
CA PRO A 423 16.28 -9.02 -26.83
C PRO A 423 15.25 -8.71 -25.74
N ASP A 424 13.97 -8.83 -26.08
CA ASP A 424 12.86 -8.47 -25.19
C ASP A 424 12.97 -9.19 -23.83
N PHE A 425 13.35 -10.48 -23.83
CA PHE A 425 13.58 -11.23 -22.59
C PHE A 425 14.74 -10.67 -21.74
N CYS A 426 15.82 -10.18 -22.36
CA CYS A 426 16.94 -9.57 -21.64
C CYS A 426 16.52 -8.24 -20.99
N GLN A 427 15.63 -7.47 -21.62
CA GLN A 427 15.06 -6.26 -21.02
C GLN A 427 14.21 -6.58 -19.80
N PHE A 428 13.32 -7.57 -19.91
CA PHE A 428 12.57 -8.09 -18.78
C PHE A 428 13.49 -8.59 -17.65
N ALA A 429 14.58 -9.28 -18.00
CA ALA A 429 15.54 -9.78 -17.01
C ALA A 429 16.22 -8.67 -16.21
N GLU A 430 16.52 -7.51 -16.81
CA GLU A 430 17.05 -6.34 -16.08
C GLU A 430 15.99 -5.75 -15.13
N ASN A 431 14.71 -5.68 -15.52
CA ASN A 431 13.63 -5.26 -14.61
C ASN A 431 13.44 -6.24 -13.45
N MET A 432 13.48 -7.55 -13.72
CA MET A 432 13.40 -8.60 -12.70
C MET A 432 14.60 -8.56 -11.74
N LYS A 433 15.78 -8.17 -12.23
CA LYS A 433 16.97 -7.98 -11.40
C LYS A 433 16.79 -6.82 -10.41
N LEU A 434 16.16 -5.71 -10.81
CA LEU A 434 15.79 -4.64 -9.88
C LEU A 434 14.84 -5.15 -8.79
N ALA A 435 13.82 -5.94 -9.17
CA ALA A 435 12.89 -6.53 -8.22
C ALA A 435 13.58 -7.46 -7.21
N ARG A 436 14.46 -8.35 -7.72
CA ARG A 436 15.29 -9.23 -6.88
C ARG A 436 16.19 -8.43 -5.93
N ASN A 437 16.82 -7.36 -6.40
CA ASN A 437 17.68 -6.52 -5.58
C ASN A 437 16.91 -5.84 -4.44
N LEU A 438 15.68 -5.37 -4.70
CA LEU A 438 14.82 -4.87 -3.63
C LEU A 438 14.52 -5.97 -2.62
N HIS A 439 14.04 -7.13 -3.07
CA HIS A 439 13.69 -8.24 -2.19
C HIS A 439 14.86 -8.64 -1.27
N GLN A 440 16.08 -8.65 -1.80
CA GLN A 440 17.31 -8.87 -1.02
C GLN A 440 17.61 -7.74 -0.04
N LEU A 441 17.46 -6.47 -0.47
CA LEU A 441 17.71 -5.29 0.37
C LEU A 441 16.82 -5.26 1.61
N ILE A 442 15.55 -5.64 1.48
CA ILE A 442 14.56 -5.56 2.55
C ILE A 442 14.32 -6.90 3.26
N GLN A 443 14.98 -7.99 2.85
CA GLN A 443 14.82 -9.31 3.44
C GLN A 443 15.00 -9.24 4.97
N ASP A 444 13.99 -9.70 5.72
CA ASP A 444 13.95 -9.70 7.20
C ASP A 444 14.28 -8.36 7.86
N SER A 445 14.20 -7.27 7.10
CA SER A 445 14.59 -5.93 7.52
C SER A 445 13.35 -5.06 7.71
N TYR A 446 13.12 -4.69 8.97
CA TYR A 446 12.02 -3.83 9.42
C TYR A 446 12.57 -2.76 10.36
N HIS A 447 11.87 -1.62 10.42
CA HIS A 447 12.21 -0.60 11.40
C HIS A 447 11.99 -1.15 12.83
N PRO A 448 12.87 -0.92 13.81
CA PRO A 448 12.76 -1.54 15.15
C PRO A 448 11.47 -1.17 15.89
N ASN A 449 10.88 -0.01 15.58
CA ASN A 449 9.59 0.42 16.09
C ASN A 449 8.50 0.27 15.01
N THR A 450 8.19 -0.96 14.63
CA THR A 450 7.17 -1.27 13.60
C THR A 450 5.93 -1.90 14.22
N TYR A 451 4.77 -1.46 13.75
CA TYR A 451 3.48 -2.09 13.99
C TYR A 451 2.90 -2.50 12.65
N ALA A 452 2.12 -3.58 12.61
CA ALA A 452 1.52 -4.04 11.37
C ALA A 452 0.11 -4.59 11.59
N TYR A 453 -0.74 -4.56 10.56
CA TYR A 453 -1.96 -5.36 10.54
C TYR A 453 -2.14 -6.00 9.16
N TYR A 454 -2.81 -7.15 9.14
CA TYR A 454 -3.12 -7.89 7.92
C TYR A 454 -4.43 -8.65 8.06
N ALA A 455 -5.03 -9.02 6.93
CA ALA A 455 -6.19 -9.89 6.95
C ALA A 455 -5.78 -11.35 6.79
N ALA A 456 -6.47 -12.21 7.51
CA ALA A 456 -6.45 -13.65 7.36
C ALA A 456 -7.91 -14.16 7.35
N ASP A 457 -8.76 -13.49 6.57
CA ASP A 457 -10.18 -13.76 6.50
C ASP A 457 -10.48 -14.80 5.40
N PRO A 458 -11.04 -15.99 5.73
CA PRO A 458 -11.47 -16.96 4.73
C PRO A 458 -12.58 -16.46 3.80
N GLN A 459 -13.32 -15.42 4.20
CA GLN A 459 -14.35 -14.77 3.38
C GLN A 459 -13.78 -13.80 2.35
N GLN A 460 -12.47 -13.50 2.43
CA GLN A 460 -11.73 -12.67 1.47
C GLN A 460 -10.60 -13.51 0.85
N PRO A 461 -10.94 -14.55 0.08
CA PRO A 461 -9.97 -15.52 -0.39
C PRO A 461 -8.92 -14.88 -1.29
N ALA A 462 -7.66 -15.21 -1.05
CA ALA A 462 -6.51 -14.78 -1.85
C ALA A 462 -5.80 -15.99 -2.46
N TRP A 463 -5.00 -15.75 -3.50
CA TRP A 463 -4.09 -16.76 -4.04
C TRP A 463 -2.90 -16.91 -3.10
N ASN A 464 -3.07 -17.73 -2.06
CA ASN A 464 -1.94 -18.25 -1.29
C ASN A 464 -1.11 -19.26 -2.10
N GLU A 465 -1.70 -19.77 -3.19
CA GLU A 465 -1.03 -20.58 -4.18
C GLU A 465 -1.67 -20.42 -5.56
N ILE A 466 -0.99 -20.95 -6.57
CA ILE A 466 -1.42 -21.05 -7.96
C ILE A 466 -1.60 -22.52 -8.28
N ASN A 467 -2.83 -22.89 -8.65
CA ASN A 467 -3.15 -24.26 -9.07
C ASN A 467 -3.73 -24.28 -10.48
N TRP A 468 -3.01 -24.95 -11.39
CA TRP A 468 -3.53 -25.35 -12.70
C TRP A 468 -4.18 -26.72 -12.60
N LYS A 469 -5.51 -26.81 -12.75
CA LYS A 469 -6.25 -28.05 -12.52
C LYS A 469 -6.72 -28.71 -13.82
N CYS A 470 -6.45 -30.01 -13.95
CA CYS A 470 -7.05 -30.89 -14.95
C CYS A 470 -7.92 -31.95 -14.26
N ARG A 471 -9.19 -32.04 -14.63
CA ARG A 471 -10.13 -33.03 -14.06
C ARG A 471 -10.12 -34.39 -14.78
N PRO A 472 -9.94 -34.46 -16.11
CA PRO A 472 -9.76 -35.74 -16.79
C PRO A 472 -8.50 -36.49 -16.35
N LEU A 473 -8.49 -37.79 -16.61
CA LEU A 473 -7.28 -38.61 -16.50
C LEU A 473 -6.25 -38.17 -17.53
N VAL A 474 -5.01 -37.93 -17.10
CA VAL A 474 -3.86 -37.62 -17.95
C VAL A 474 -2.81 -38.74 -17.86
N PRO A 475 -1.98 -38.93 -18.89
CA PRO A 475 -1.07 -40.08 -18.97
C PRO A 475 0.23 -39.90 -18.17
N GLY A 476 0.52 -38.73 -17.60
CA GLY A 476 1.76 -38.47 -16.87
C GLY A 476 1.77 -37.14 -16.13
N ASP A 477 2.94 -36.80 -15.58
CA ASP A 477 3.17 -35.55 -14.84
C ASP A 477 3.10 -34.32 -15.78
N PRO A 478 2.22 -33.33 -15.50
CA PRO A 478 2.11 -32.13 -16.31
C PRO A 478 3.39 -31.28 -16.35
N ALA A 479 4.32 -31.40 -15.40
CA ALA A 479 5.62 -30.73 -15.48
C ALA A 479 6.41 -31.10 -16.74
N GLN A 480 6.19 -32.30 -17.28
CA GLN A 480 6.84 -32.81 -18.50
C GLN A 480 6.01 -32.60 -19.77
N ALA A 481 4.82 -31.99 -19.65
CA ALA A 481 3.95 -31.74 -20.79
C ALA A 481 4.42 -30.54 -21.61
N ARG A 482 4.08 -30.53 -22.90
CA ARG A 482 4.35 -29.41 -23.80
C ARG A 482 3.13 -28.51 -23.91
N LEU A 483 3.35 -27.19 -23.90
CA LEU A 483 2.29 -26.23 -24.23
C LEU A 483 1.88 -26.36 -25.70
N GLU A 484 0.59 -26.61 -25.95
CA GLU A 484 0.00 -26.54 -27.29
C GLU A 484 -0.68 -25.18 -27.52
N LYS A 485 -1.48 -24.75 -26.54
CA LYS A 485 -2.25 -23.50 -26.62
C LYS A 485 -2.41 -22.88 -25.26
N ASP A 486 -2.35 -21.55 -25.21
CA ASP A 486 -2.64 -20.74 -24.04
C ASP A 486 -3.64 -19.66 -24.49
N ASP A 487 -4.80 -19.61 -23.84
CA ASP A 487 -5.86 -18.64 -24.15
C ASP A 487 -5.61 -17.26 -23.54
N LEU A 488 -4.50 -17.10 -22.80
CA LEU A 488 -4.08 -15.90 -22.08
C LEU A 488 -5.04 -15.47 -20.95
N ASN A 489 -6.03 -16.30 -20.62
CA ASN A 489 -7.11 -16.01 -19.67
C ASN A 489 -7.29 -17.13 -18.64
N GLY A 490 -6.26 -17.98 -18.45
CA GLY A 490 -6.26 -19.01 -17.43
C GLY A 490 -6.71 -20.39 -17.90
N MET A 491 -6.67 -20.68 -19.21
CA MET A 491 -6.84 -22.03 -19.75
C MET A 491 -5.70 -22.41 -20.70
N LEU A 492 -5.10 -23.57 -20.44
CA LEU A 492 -4.02 -24.15 -21.24
C LEU A 492 -4.45 -25.47 -21.86
N GLU A 493 -3.97 -25.72 -23.07
CA GLU A 493 -3.93 -27.05 -23.69
C GLU A 493 -2.50 -27.59 -23.57
N LEU A 494 -2.34 -28.69 -22.84
CA LEU A 494 -1.06 -29.35 -22.65
C LEU A 494 -1.04 -30.71 -23.38
N ARG A 495 0.00 -30.94 -24.18
CA ARG A 495 0.24 -32.22 -24.85
C ARG A 495 1.17 -33.10 -24.02
N PHE A 496 0.75 -34.35 -23.87
CA PHE A 496 1.51 -35.46 -23.30
C PHE A 496 1.81 -36.47 -24.40
N GLY A 497 3.10 -36.70 -24.67
CA GLY A 497 3.52 -37.59 -25.77
C GLY A 497 3.02 -37.08 -27.14
N GLU A 498 2.74 -38.01 -28.07
CA GLU A 498 2.39 -37.63 -29.45
C GLU A 498 0.90 -37.26 -29.62
N HIS A 499 -0.02 -37.90 -28.90
CA HIS A 499 -1.46 -37.87 -29.24
C HIS A 499 -2.41 -37.39 -28.13
N SER A 500 -1.94 -37.18 -26.89
CA SER A 500 -2.83 -36.86 -25.77
C SER A 500 -2.77 -35.37 -25.43
N VAL A 501 -3.87 -34.64 -25.64
CA VAL A 501 -3.99 -33.22 -25.29
C VAL A 501 -5.07 -33.05 -24.22
N HIS A 502 -4.77 -32.29 -23.18
CA HIS A 502 -5.68 -32.07 -22.06
C HIS A 502 -5.74 -30.60 -21.64
N TYR A 503 -6.91 -30.19 -21.16
CA TYR A 503 -7.16 -28.84 -20.68
C TYR A 503 -6.81 -28.69 -19.20
N PHE A 504 -6.04 -27.65 -18.89
CA PHE A 504 -5.73 -27.21 -17.53
C PHE A 504 -6.31 -25.82 -17.32
N SER A 505 -7.08 -25.63 -16.27
CA SER A 505 -7.62 -24.31 -15.92
C SER A 505 -7.04 -23.80 -14.62
N LEU A 506 -6.69 -22.51 -14.60
CA LEU A 506 -6.21 -21.83 -13.41
C LEU A 506 -7.36 -21.71 -12.41
N GLN A 507 -7.14 -22.14 -11.17
CA GLN A 507 -8.14 -22.07 -10.12
C GLN A 507 -8.12 -20.71 -9.40
N SER A 508 -9.29 -20.34 -8.85
CA SER A 508 -9.41 -19.19 -7.95
C SER A 508 -8.59 -19.40 -6.67
N GLY A 509 -8.20 -18.29 -6.03
CA GLY A 509 -7.55 -18.33 -4.72
C GLY A 509 -8.48 -18.91 -3.67
N THR A 510 -7.92 -19.68 -2.73
CA THR A 510 -8.68 -20.34 -1.66
C THR A 510 -8.13 -20.05 -0.27
N GLY A 511 -6.95 -19.45 -0.17
CA GLY A 511 -6.32 -19.14 1.11
C GLY A 511 -6.97 -17.93 1.78
N PRO A 512 -6.99 -17.88 3.12
CA PRO A 512 -7.44 -16.69 3.83
C PRO A 512 -6.55 -15.48 3.50
N GLY A 513 -7.14 -14.30 3.40
CA GLY A 513 -6.40 -13.08 3.05
C GLY A 513 -7.29 -11.85 3.06
N ASP A 514 -6.99 -10.90 2.17
CA ASP A 514 -7.79 -9.70 1.89
C ASP A 514 -8.26 -9.61 0.42
N GLY A 515 -8.28 -10.75 -0.29
CA GLY A 515 -8.56 -10.80 -1.73
C GLY A 515 -7.35 -10.55 -2.64
N THR A 516 -6.25 -9.97 -2.14
CA THR A 516 -5.00 -9.79 -2.91
C THR A 516 -3.81 -10.44 -2.22
N VAL A 517 -3.59 -10.12 -0.96
CA VAL A 517 -2.47 -10.60 -0.15
C VAL A 517 -2.94 -11.78 0.70
N PRO A 518 -2.32 -12.96 0.53
CA PRO A 518 -2.63 -14.11 1.37
C PRO A 518 -2.03 -13.95 2.77
N ALA A 519 -2.67 -14.58 3.76
CA ALA A 519 -2.28 -14.51 5.17
C ALA A 519 -0.80 -14.87 5.41
N GLU A 520 -0.25 -15.79 4.61
CA GLU A 520 1.15 -16.19 4.61
C GLU A 520 2.10 -14.98 4.44
N SER A 521 1.80 -14.10 3.48
CA SER A 521 2.61 -12.91 3.27
C SER A 521 2.27 -11.80 4.26
N GLY A 522 1.00 -11.66 4.63
CA GLY A 522 0.57 -10.61 5.56
C GLY A 522 1.14 -10.80 6.97
N GLY A 523 1.23 -12.05 7.43
CA GLY A 523 1.75 -12.42 8.75
C GLY A 523 3.27 -12.58 8.82
N ALA A 524 3.97 -12.58 7.68
CA ALA A 524 5.43 -12.75 7.63
C ALA A 524 6.24 -11.75 8.48
N PRO A 525 5.83 -10.47 8.67
CA PRO A 525 6.55 -9.53 9.53
C PRO A 525 6.56 -9.90 11.02
N LYS A 526 5.73 -10.87 11.46
CA LYS A 526 5.53 -11.19 12.88
C LYS A 526 6.82 -11.32 13.69
N PRO A 527 7.91 -11.96 13.25
CA PRO A 527 9.13 -12.05 14.05
C PRO A 527 9.77 -10.69 14.34
N ASP A 528 9.68 -9.74 13.41
CA ASP A 528 10.55 -8.56 13.35
C ASP A 528 9.86 -7.24 13.78
N VAL A 529 8.55 -7.27 14.02
CA VAL A 529 7.77 -6.07 14.40
C VAL A 529 7.41 -6.05 15.89
N VAL A 530 7.12 -4.88 16.46
CA VAL A 530 6.75 -4.75 17.89
C VAL A 530 5.41 -5.42 18.18
N GLN A 531 4.44 -5.23 17.29
CA GLN A 531 3.11 -5.85 17.37
C GLN A 531 2.56 -6.06 15.96
N ILE A 532 1.80 -7.13 15.78
CA ILE A 532 1.06 -7.39 14.54
C ILE A 532 -0.36 -7.82 14.86
N PHE A 533 -1.31 -7.30 14.09
CA PHE A 533 -2.73 -7.53 14.26
C PHE A 533 -3.28 -8.38 13.10
N LYS A 534 -3.72 -9.60 13.41
CA LYS A 534 -4.32 -10.55 12.48
C LYS A 534 -5.84 -10.39 12.49
N HIS A 535 -6.42 -9.84 11.43
CA HIS A 535 -7.86 -9.70 11.30
C HIS A 535 -8.46 -10.88 10.53
N GLU A 536 -9.14 -11.76 11.24
CA GLU A 536 -9.67 -13.04 10.73
C GLU A 536 -11.13 -12.98 10.22
N GLY A 537 -11.67 -11.77 10.06
CA GLY A 537 -13.04 -11.55 9.60
C GLY A 537 -14.12 -11.78 10.66
N LYS A 538 -15.38 -11.69 10.20
CA LYS A 538 -16.58 -11.62 11.07
C LYS A 538 -16.77 -12.83 11.96
N LEU A 539 -16.33 -14.01 11.51
CA LEU A 539 -16.44 -15.26 12.27
C LEU A 539 -15.61 -15.22 13.56
N GLN A 540 -14.56 -14.40 13.61
CA GLN A 540 -13.72 -14.16 14.80
C GLN A 540 -14.01 -12.81 15.45
N SER A 541 -15.18 -12.21 15.18
CA SER A 541 -15.55 -10.87 15.66
C SER A 541 -14.62 -9.74 15.21
N HIS A 542 -13.87 -9.94 14.13
CA HIS A 542 -13.09 -8.90 13.45
C HIS A 542 -13.89 -8.29 12.30
N ASP A 543 -13.54 -7.07 11.88
CA ASP A 543 -14.06 -6.55 10.62
C ASP A 543 -13.53 -7.40 9.45
N SER A 544 -14.37 -7.56 8.42
CA SER A 544 -13.99 -8.14 7.12
C SER A 544 -13.85 -7.01 6.12
N TYR A 545 -12.76 -7.01 5.37
CA TYR A 545 -12.47 -5.96 4.40
C TYR A 545 -11.63 -6.52 3.25
N GLU A 546 -11.82 -5.94 2.07
CA GLU A 546 -10.95 -6.21 0.92
C GLU A 546 -9.70 -5.31 0.97
N HIS A 547 -8.64 -5.72 0.27
CA HIS A 547 -7.32 -5.12 0.29
C HIS A 547 -7.32 -3.59 0.08
N GLN A 548 -7.98 -3.13 -0.98
CA GLN A 548 -7.97 -1.74 -1.43
C GLN A 548 -8.55 -0.80 -0.38
N PHE A 549 -9.63 -1.24 0.28
CA PHE A 549 -10.38 -0.45 1.27
C PHE A 549 -10.11 -0.89 2.71
N SER A 550 -8.98 -1.53 3.00
CA SER A 550 -8.68 -2.02 4.36
C SER A 550 -8.73 -0.91 5.42
N TYR A 551 -8.29 0.30 5.08
CA TYR A 551 -8.37 1.47 5.95
C TYR A 551 -9.79 2.02 6.16
N ASN A 552 -10.82 1.48 5.50
CA ASN A 552 -12.22 1.77 5.84
C ASN A 552 -12.74 0.93 7.02
N ALA A 553 -12.06 -0.16 7.36
CA ALA A 553 -12.40 -0.97 8.51
C ALA A 553 -12.09 -0.23 9.83
N LYS A 554 -13.01 -0.31 10.79
CA LYS A 554 -12.85 0.35 12.09
C LYS A 554 -11.72 -0.30 12.88
N ILE A 555 -11.56 -1.62 12.79
CA ILE A 555 -10.45 -2.33 13.43
C ILE A 555 -9.08 -1.86 12.91
N ALA A 556 -8.92 -1.68 11.59
CA ALA A 556 -7.69 -1.18 10.98
C ALA A 556 -7.37 0.25 11.45
N ARG A 557 -8.38 1.12 11.48
CA ARG A 557 -8.25 2.49 12.01
C ARG A 557 -7.88 2.51 13.49
N ALA A 558 -8.50 1.65 14.30
CA ALA A 558 -8.24 1.52 15.73
C ALA A 558 -6.79 1.12 16.01
N VAL A 559 -6.30 0.05 15.36
CA VAL A 559 -4.92 -0.41 15.55
C VAL A 559 -3.90 0.58 15.00
N THR A 560 -4.24 1.35 13.97
CA THR A 560 -3.39 2.43 13.43
C THR A 560 -3.22 3.54 14.46
N LEU A 561 -4.32 4.09 15.00
CA LEU A 561 -4.26 5.12 16.05
C LEU A 561 -3.57 4.61 17.31
N TYR A 562 -3.87 3.38 17.75
CA TYR A 562 -3.16 2.73 18.85
C TYR A 562 -1.64 2.74 18.61
N SER A 563 -1.22 2.32 17.40
CA SER A 563 0.19 2.20 17.06
C SER A 563 0.91 3.54 17.03
N ILE A 564 0.24 4.62 16.59
CA ILE A 564 0.81 5.99 16.63
C ILE A 564 1.17 6.36 18.06
N ILE A 565 0.25 6.19 19.02
CA ILE A 565 0.48 6.53 20.43
C ILE A 565 1.61 5.69 21.00
N ARG A 566 1.67 4.39 20.68
CA ARG A 566 2.77 3.53 21.13
C ARG A 566 4.13 3.95 20.56
N ILE A 567 4.18 4.41 19.32
CA ILE A 567 5.40 4.92 18.68
C ILE A 567 5.86 6.20 19.39
N VAL A 568 4.95 7.13 19.63
CA VAL A 568 5.23 8.39 20.34
C VAL A 568 5.76 8.09 21.75
N ASN A 569 5.07 7.24 22.51
CA ASN A 569 5.40 6.98 23.91
C ASN A 569 6.63 6.09 24.08
N SER A 570 7.13 5.44 23.03
CA SER A 570 8.41 4.71 23.05
C SER A 570 9.58 5.55 22.53
N SER A 571 9.31 6.70 21.90
CA SER A 571 10.34 7.54 21.28
C SER A 571 11.11 8.36 22.33
N ALA A 572 12.32 7.93 22.66
CA ALA A 572 13.21 8.65 23.58
C ALA A 572 13.51 10.10 23.14
N ASN A 573 13.55 10.34 21.82
CA ASN A 573 13.80 11.67 21.24
C ASN A 573 12.67 12.67 21.56
N LEU A 574 11.45 12.18 21.77
CA LEU A 574 10.30 13.01 22.13
C LEU A 574 10.20 13.24 23.64
N LYS A 575 10.68 12.29 24.46
CA LYS A 575 10.61 12.35 25.94
C LYS A 575 11.59 13.29 26.62
N LYS A 576 12.65 13.77 25.93
CA LYS A 576 13.71 14.59 26.55
C LYS A 576 13.27 15.96 27.10
N THR A 577 11.97 16.31 27.10
CA THR A 577 11.52 17.68 27.40
C THR A 577 10.51 17.89 28.52
N SER A 578 10.23 16.89 29.37
CA SER A 578 9.44 17.16 30.59
C SER A 578 10.27 17.64 31.80
N GLY A 579 11.61 17.68 31.71
CA GLY A 579 12.50 17.85 32.87
C GLY A 579 13.26 19.19 33.02
N GLU A 580 13.43 20.00 31.98
CA GLU A 580 14.19 21.26 32.07
C GLU A 580 13.24 22.46 32.00
N LYS A 581 12.47 22.67 33.08
CA LYS A 581 12.01 24.02 33.39
C LYS A 581 13.23 24.79 33.91
N CYS A 582 13.74 25.73 33.12
CA CYS A 582 14.69 26.73 33.59
C CYS A 582 14.15 27.36 34.89
N THR A 583 14.86 27.13 35.99
CA THR A 583 14.78 27.92 37.23
C THR A 583 15.36 29.31 37.03
#